data_AF-A0A3M1AWS5-F1
#
_entry.id   AF-A0A3M1AWS5-F1
#
_cell.length_a   1.000
_cell.length_b   1.000
_cell.length_c   1.000
_cell.angle_alpha   90.00
_cell.angle_beta   90.00
_cell.angle_gamma   90.00
#
_symmetry.space_group_name_H-M   'P 1'
#
loop_
_entity.id
_entity.type
_entity.pdbx_description
1 polymer ?
#
loop_
_entity_poly.entity_id
_entity_poly.type
_entity_poly.pdbx_seq_one_letter_code
_entity_poly.pdbx_strand_id
1 'polypeptide(L)'
;MNKYILIFTLPFVMLACAGETNEHTHEEEHPMQAAGDSLVYLTHAQVGQGNIGFGQFTVEEISDLLTANGSLVIHPENMAQVTAFTDGIVEYIAPVLNKNVSKGQSLVRIRKPDLLDMQEQYLSLKSQLPFLQSEFERYKLLKEKNATAVKN
;
A
#
# COMPACT_ATOMS: atom_id res chain seq x y z
N MET A 1 20.31 -5.60 -61.12
CA MET A 1 20.19 -5.25 -62.55
C MET A 1 18.76 -5.53 -62.99
N ASN A 2 17.81 -4.66 -62.64
CA ASN A 2 16.37 -4.85 -62.89
C ASN A 2 15.66 -3.48 -63.00
N LYS A 3 16.23 -2.58 -63.83
CA LYS A 3 15.78 -1.18 -63.97
C LYS A 3 15.22 -0.86 -65.37
N TYR A 4 14.97 -1.88 -66.18
CA TYR A 4 14.44 -1.75 -67.55
C TYR A 4 13.09 -2.43 -67.78
N ILE A 5 12.49 -3.05 -66.74
CA ILE A 5 11.16 -3.68 -66.85
C ILE A 5 10.00 -2.68 -66.72
N LEU A 6 10.28 -1.45 -66.27
CA LEU A 6 9.27 -0.40 -66.05
C LEU A 6 9.15 0.59 -67.23
N ILE A 7 9.92 0.39 -68.32
CA ILE A 7 9.96 1.27 -69.51
C ILE A 7 9.16 0.71 -70.70
N PHE A 8 8.65 -0.52 -70.64
CA PHE A 8 8.02 -1.18 -71.80
C PHE A 8 6.47 -1.22 -71.77
N THR A 9 5.81 -0.81 -70.68
CA THR A 9 4.34 -0.91 -70.55
C THR A 9 3.61 0.43 -70.65
N LEU A 10 4.29 1.49 -71.13
CA LEU A 10 3.75 2.86 -71.19
C LEU A 10 3.10 3.32 -72.52
N PRO A 11 2.98 2.53 -73.62
CA PRO A 11 2.19 3.03 -74.75
C PRO A 11 1.21 2.03 -75.39
N PHE A 12 0.43 1.26 -74.60
CA PHE A 12 -0.54 0.30 -75.18
C PHE A 12 -2.02 0.51 -74.84
N VAL A 13 -2.47 1.65 -74.29
CA VAL A 13 -3.92 1.82 -74.03
C VAL A 13 -4.52 3.17 -74.47
N MET A 14 -3.75 4.04 -75.12
CA MET A 14 -4.31 5.26 -75.74
C MET A 14 -4.81 5.04 -77.18
N LEU A 15 -5.53 3.93 -77.43
CA LEU A 15 -6.26 3.77 -78.68
C LEU A 15 -7.49 2.86 -78.51
N ALA A 16 -8.51 3.34 -77.82
CA ALA A 16 -9.87 2.85 -78.01
C ALA A 16 -10.91 3.90 -77.64
N CYS A 17 -11.75 4.23 -78.62
CA CYS A 17 -13.04 4.92 -78.54
C CYS A 17 -13.04 6.47 -78.55
N ALA A 18 -12.90 7.00 -79.76
CA ALA A 18 -13.87 7.96 -80.28
C ALA A 18 -15.21 7.24 -80.56
N GLY A 19 -16.35 7.82 -80.17
CA GLY A 19 -17.67 7.27 -80.47
C GLY A 19 -18.82 7.88 -79.66
N GLU A 20 -19.43 8.91 -80.24
CA GLU A 20 -20.86 9.31 -80.25
C GLU A 20 -21.70 9.43 -78.97
N THR A 21 -22.31 10.62 -78.86
CA THR A 21 -23.39 11.07 -77.96
C THR A 21 -24.68 10.26 -78.11
N ASN A 22 -25.29 9.88 -76.98
CA ASN A 22 -26.76 9.81 -76.80
C ASN A 22 -27.11 9.86 -75.31
N GLU A 23 -28.03 10.76 -74.96
CA GLU A 23 -28.74 10.79 -73.68
C GLU A 23 -29.73 9.63 -73.59
N HIS A 24 -29.88 9.01 -72.40
CA HIS A 24 -31.17 8.54 -71.87
C HIS A 24 -31.05 8.17 -70.38
N THR A 25 -31.92 8.79 -69.59
CA THR A 25 -32.22 8.59 -68.16
C THR A 25 -33.15 7.38 -67.95
N HIS A 26 -32.85 6.48 -67.01
CA HIS A 26 -33.67 6.12 -65.82
C HIS A 26 -33.14 4.84 -65.12
N GLU A 27 -32.99 4.94 -63.79
CA GLU A 27 -33.26 4.02 -62.66
C GLU A 27 -33.73 2.56 -62.99
N GLU A 28 -33.47 1.50 -62.23
CA GLU A 28 -32.95 1.29 -60.87
C GLU A 28 -32.59 -0.21 -60.68
N GLU A 29 -32.15 -0.57 -59.47
CA GLU A 29 -32.09 -1.90 -58.84
C GLU A 29 -30.74 -2.65 -58.80
N HIS A 30 -30.09 -2.58 -57.64
CA HIS A 30 -29.54 -3.79 -57.01
C HIS A 30 -29.69 -3.72 -55.47
N PRO A 31 -30.09 -4.82 -54.81
CA PRO A 31 -30.65 -4.82 -53.46
C PRO A 31 -29.56 -4.80 -52.40
N MET A 32 -29.79 -4.08 -51.30
CA MET A 32 -28.96 -4.21 -50.09
C MET A 32 -29.77 -4.90 -48.99
N GLN A 33 -29.53 -6.20 -48.84
CA GLN A 33 -30.00 -6.98 -47.71
C GLN A 33 -29.28 -6.55 -46.43
N ALA A 34 -30.09 -6.38 -45.39
CA ALA A 34 -29.84 -6.46 -43.95
C ALA A 34 -28.38 -6.50 -43.46
N ALA A 35 -27.98 -5.42 -42.78
CA ALA A 35 -26.89 -5.45 -41.81
C ALA A 35 -27.23 -4.54 -40.61
N GLY A 36 -27.84 -5.13 -39.57
CA GLY A 36 -27.84 -4.64 -38.19
C GLY A 36 -28.63 -3.36 -37.88
N ASP A 37 -29.33 -3.37 -36.74
CA ASP A 37 -30.19 -2.31 -36.21
C ASP A 37 -29.46 -0.98 -35.83
N SER A 38 -28.25 -0.74 -36.34
CA SER A 38 -27.33 0.31 -35.87
C SER A 38 -26.56 1.05 -36.95
N LEU A 39 -26.86 0.81 -38.24
CA LEU A 39 -26.22 1.51 -39.35
C LEU A 39 -27.26 2.26 -40.20
N VAL A 40 -27.01 3.56 -40.41
CA VAL A 40 -27.83 4.42 -41.26
C VAL A 40 -27.06 4.77 -42.51
N TYR A 41 -27.66 4.52 -43.67
CA TYR A 41 -27.09 4.84 -44.98
C TYR A 41 -27.62 6.20 -45.46
N LEU A 42 -26.73 7.08 -45.91
CA LEU A 42 -27.03 8.42 -46.39
C LEU A 42 -26.55 8.58 -47.83
N THR A 43 -27.30 9.35 -48.63
CA THR A 43 -26.91 9.64 -50.02
C THR A 43 -25.89 10.79 -50.07
N HIS A 44 -25.09 10.87 -51.13
CA HIS A 44 -24.08 11.93 -51.27
C HIS A 44 -24.67 13.35 -51.25
N ALA A 45 -25.88 13.55 -51.76
CA ALA A 45 -26.57 14.84 -51.70
C ALA A 45 -26.95 15.23 -50.25
N GLN A 46 -27.35 14.26 -49.42
CA GLN A 46 -27.68 14.47 -48.01
C GLN A 46 -26.43 14.76 -47.17
N VAL A 47 -25.30 14.11 -47.47
CA VAL A 47 -24.00 14.41 -46.84
C VAL A 47 -23.54 15.82 -47.17
N GLY A 48 -23.71 16.25 -48.43
CA GLY A 48 -23.35 17.60 -48.89
C GLY A 48 -24.23 18.71 -48.32
N GLN A 49 -25.55 18.51 -48.22
CA GLN A 49 -26.47 19.45 -47.55
C GLN A 49 -26.21 19.53 -46.04
N GLY A 50 -25.81 18.42 -45.42
CA GLY A 50 -25.52 18.32 -43.99
C GLY A 50 -24.13 18.82 -43.57
N ASN A 51 -23.26 19.23 -44.51
CA ASN A 51 -21.87 19.62 -44.24
C ASN A 51 -21.10 18.62 -43.35
N ILE A 52 -21.28 17.33 -43.58
CA ILE A 52 -20.66 16.29 -42.75
C ILE A 52 -19.19 16.12 -43.15
N GLY A 53 -18.28 16.48 -42.25
CA GLY A 53 -16.84 16.31 -42.40
C GLY A 53 -16.34 15.05 -41.69
N PHE A 54 -15.42 14.33 -42.33
CA PHE A 54 -14.75 13.17 -41.73
C PHE A 54 -13.37 13.57 -41.20
N GLY A 55 -13.11 13.30 -39.93
CA GLY A 55 -11.78 13.41 -39.31
C GLY A 55 -11.08 12.05 -39.28
N GLN A 56 -9.75 12.04 -39.19
CA GLN A 56 -8.98 10.82 -38.92
C GLN A 56 -8.77 10.68 -37.41
N PHE A 57 -8.86 9.45 -36.90
CA PHE A 57 -8.53 9.17 -35.51
C PHE A 57 -7.03 9.36 -35.29
N THR A 58 -6.66 10.16 -34.29
CA THR A 58 -5.27 10.36 -33.88
C THR A 58 -5.16 10.11 -32.37
N VAL A 59 -4.08 9.45 -31.96
CA VAL A 59 -3.77 9.25 -30.54
C VAL A 59 -2.91 10.41 -30.09
N GLU A 60 -3.43 11.22 -29.18
CA GLU A 60 -2.73 12.36 -28.61
C GLU A 60 -2.44 12.10 -27.13
N GLU A 61 -1.22 12.39 -26.68
CA GLU A 61 -0.87 12.32 -25.28
C GLU A 61 -1.40 13.57 -24.56
N ILE A 62 -2.56 13.43 -23.93
CA ILE A 62 -3.11 14.49 -23.09
C ILE A 62 -2.34 14.49 -21.77
N SER A 63 -1.37 15.41 -21.65
CA SER A 63 -0.71 15.68 -20.37
C SER A 63 -1.56 16.66 -19.58
N ASP A 64 -2.62 16.16 -18.93
CA ASP A 64 -3.43 16.98 -18.03
C ASP A 64 -2.76 17.04 -16.65
N LEU A 65 -2.58 18.25 -16.12
CA LEU A 65 -1.94 18.47 -14.83
C LEU A 65 -2.99 18.29 -13.72
N LEU A 66 -3.16 17.06 -13.24
CA LEU A 66 -4.08 16.77 -12.14
C LEU A 66 -3.49 17.23 -10.80
N THR A 67 -4.04 18.32 -10.25
CA THR A 67 -3.68 18.79 -8.91
C THR A 67 -4.52 18.04 -7.87
N ALA A 68 -3.86 17.26 -7.02
CA ALA A 68 -4.51 16.52 -5.93
C ALA A 68 -3.96 16.96 -4.57
N ASN A 69 -4.84 17.01 -3.57
CA ASN A 69 -4.45 17.23 -2.18
C ASN A 69 -3.99 15.91 -1.56
N GLY A 70 -2.85 15.93 -0.88
CA GLY A 70 -2.34 14.80 -0.10
C GLY A 70 -2.31 15.13 1.39
N SER A 71 -2.42 14.11 2.23
CA SER A 71 -2.16 14.22 3.67
C SER A 71 -0.98 13.33 4.04
N LEU A 72 -0.11 13.84 4.92
CA LEU A 72 0.97 13.04 5.48
C LEU A 72 0.42 12.25 6.68
N VAL A 73 0.37 10.93 6.53
CA VAL A 73 -0.03 10.03 7.61
C VAL A 73 1.17 9.17 7.99
N ILE A 74 1.44 9.09 9.30
CA ILE A 74 2.45 8.18 9.84
C ILE A 74 1.82 6.78 9.87
N HIS A 75 2.47 5.82 9.22
CA HIS A 75 2.03 4.42 9.29
C HIS A 75 2.07 3.93 10.74
N PRO A 76 1.07 3.14 11.20
CA PRO A 76 1.01 2.66 12.58
C PRO A 76 2.26 1.92 13.04
N GLU A 77 2.99 1.25 12.13
CA GLU A 77 4.24 0.56 12.42
C GLU A 77 5.37 1.49 12.90
N ASN A 78 5.28 2.78 12.59
CA ASN A 78 6.25 3.82 12.98
C ASN A 78 5.79 4.65 14.19
N MET A 79 4.69 4.26 14.85
CA MET A 79 4.19 4.91 16.07
C MET A 79 4.44 4.02 17.29
N ALA A 80 5.02 4.61 18.34
CA ALA A 80 5.20 3.95 19.63
C ALA A 80 4.58 4.80 20.74
N GLN A 81 3.71 4.19 21.55
CA GLN A 81 3.16 4.79 22.75
C GLN A 81 3.85 4.19 23.97
N VAL A 82 4.45 5.04 24.80
CA VAL A 82 5.14 4.63 26.02
C VAL A 82 4.23 4.86 27.21
N THR A 83 3.97 3.81 27.98
CA THR A 83 3.19 3.88 29.22
C THR A 83 3.98 3.24 30.37
N ALA A 84 3.70 3.68 31.59
CA ALA A 84 4.25 3.05 32.78
C ALA A 84 3.50 1.73 33.06
N PHE A 85 4.25 0.66 33.33
CA PHE A 85 3.67 -0.63 33.72
C PHE A 85 3.15 -0.61 35.17
N THR A 86 3.77 0.18 36.03
CA THR A 86 3.39 0.32 37.43
C THR A 86 3.14 1.78 37.79
N ASP A 87 2.39 1.95 38.87
CA ASP A 87 2.29 3.20 39.60
C ASP A 87 3.63 3.61 40.25
N GLY A 88 3.74 4.90 40.57
CA GLY A 88 4.91 5.47 41.21
C GLY A 88 4.96 6.99 41.06
N ILE A 89 6.02 7.58 41.60
CA ILE A 89 6.28 9.01 41.57
C ILE A 89 7.27 9.32 40.46
N VAL A 90 6.97 10.31 39.62
CA VAL A 90 7.88 10.76 38.56
C VAL A 90 9.02 11.56 39.18
N GLU A 91 10.24 11.06 39.08
CA GLU A 91 11.46 11.71 39.59
C GLU A 91 12.08 12.62 38.53
N TYR A 92 12.01 12.22 37.27
CA TYR A 92 12.68 12.91 36.17
C TYR A 92 11.95 12.68 34.85
N ILE A 93 11.86 13.73 34.04
CA ILE A 93 11.39 13.69 32.65
C ILE A 93 12.48 14.33 31.79
N ALA A 94 12.98 13.59 30.81
CA ALA A 94 14.07 14.02 29.94
C ALA A 94 13.63 14.79 28.68
N PRO A 95 12.67 14.27 27.88
CA PRO A 95 12.44 14.82 26.55
C PRO A 95 11.57 16.07 26.62
N VAL A 96 11.94 17.06 25.80
CA VAL A 96 11.12 18.24 25.51
C VAL A 96 10.33 17.97 24.23
N LEU A 97 9.14 18.57 24.10
CA LEU A 97 8.32 18.45 22.91
C LEU A 97 9.11 18.77 21.63
N ASN A 98 8.87 18.01 20.56
CA ASN A 98 9.54 18.15 19.26
C ASN A 98 11.06 17.88 19.26
N LYS A 99 11.59 17.21 20.29
CA LYS A 99 12.95 16.68 20.26
C LYS A 99 12.98 15.26 19.73
N ASN A 100 13.98 14.96 18.92
CA ASN A 100 14.24 13.61 18.44
C ASN A 100 14.69 12.72 19.62
N VAL A 101 14.20 11.49 19.68
CA VAL A 101 14.56 10.49 20.67
C VAL A 101 15.09 9.23 19.99
N SER A 102 16.15 8.65 20.55
CA SER A 102 16.76 7.43 20.03
C SER A 102 16.25 6.19 20.76
N LYS A 103 16.29 5.03 20.10
CA LYS A 103 15.94 3.75 20.72
C LYS A 103 16.82 3.50 21.96
N GLY A 104 16.18 3.20 23.09
CA GLY A 104 16.87 2.94 24.37
C GLY A 104 17.18 4.20 25.20
N GLN A 105 16.82 5.39 24.72
CA GLN A 105 16.95 6.61 25.50
C GLN A 105 16.00 6.62 26.70
N SER A 106 16.50 7.01 27.87
CA SER A 106 15.67 7.19 29.07
C SER A 106 14.78 8.43 28.91
N LEU A 107 13.46 8.22 28.93
CA LEU A 107 12.47 9.30 28.81
C LEU A 107 11.98 9.79 30.17
N VAL A 108 11.68 8.85 31.06
CA VAL A 108 11.12 9.12 32.39
C VAL A 108 11.77 8.19 33.40
N ARG A 109 12.06 8.70 34.60
CA ARG A 109 12.42 7.88 35.76
C ARG A 109 11.27 7.90 36.76
N ILE A 110 10.75 6.73 37.07
CA ILE A 110 9.67 6.54 38.04
C ILE A 110 10.25 5.83 39.25
N ARG A 111 9.92 6.33 40.44
CA ARG A 111 10.29 5.74 41.72
C ARG A 111 9.03 5.18 42.38
N LYS A 112 9.08 3.91 42.79
CA LYS A 112 8.00 3.26 43.55
C LYS A 112 8.46 3.01 45.00
N PRO A 113 7.96 3.79 45.98
CA PRO A 113 8.37 3.65 47.39
C PRO A 113 8.12 2.25 47.95
N ASP A 114 6.98 1.62 47.64
CA ASP A 114 6.60 0.31 48.18
C ASP A 114 7.59 -0.82 47.83
N LEU A 115 8.37 -0.66 46.75
CA LEU A 115 9.39 -1.63 46.40
C LEU A 115 10.54 -1.64 47.43
N LEU A 116 10.79 -0.51 48.10
CA LEU A 116 11.81 -0.41 49.14
C LEU A 116 11.44 -1.28 50.34
N ASP A 117 10.21 -1.19 50.82
CA ASP A 117 9.73 -1.99 51.97
C ASP A 117 9.84 -3.50 51.67
N MET A 118 9.45 -3.91 50.46
CA MET A 118 9.59 -5.30 50.02
C MET A 118 11.06 -5.75 49.96
N GLN A 119 11.96 -4.88 49.50
CA GLN A 119 13.39 -5.18 49.46
C GLN A 119 13.99 -5.29 50.86
N GLU A 120 13.63 -4.40 51.78
CA GLU A 120 14.06 -4.46 53.18
C GLU A 120 13.60 -5.76 53.84
N GLN A 121 12.32 -6.10 53.69
CA GLN A 121 11.77 -7.34 54.23
C GLN A 121 12.46 -8.57 53.65
N TYR A 122 12.70 -8.60 52.34
CA TYR A 122 13.42 -9.69 51.68
C TYR A 122 14.85 -9.85 52.24
N LEU A 123 15.58 -8.74 52.38
CA LEU A 123 16.95 -8.76 52.89
C LEU A 123 17.00 -9.21 54.36
N SER A 124 16.05 -8.75 55.18
CA SER A 124 15.91 -9.17 56.58
C SER A 124 15.66 -10.68 56.69
N LEU A 125 14.69 -11.22 55.96
CA LEU A 125 14.40 -12.66 55.95
C LEU A 125 15.57 -13.48 55.43
N LYS A 126 16.24 -13.01 54.37
CA LYS A 126 17.43 -13.67 53.82
C LYS A 126 18.57 -13.74 54.84
N SER A 127 18.73 -12.70 55.67
CA SER A 127 19.75 -12.69 56.72
C SER A 127 19.44 -13.66 57.87
N GLN A 128 18.16 -13.85 58.19
CA GLN A 128 17.71 -14.75 59.27
C GLN A 128 17.69 -16.22 58.83
N LEU A 129 17.56 -16.47 57.52
CA LEU A 129 17.44 -17.81 56.95
C LEU A 129 18.53 -18.80 57.39
N PRO A 130 19.85 -18.45 57.36
CA PRO A 130 20.91 -19.40 57.73
C PRO A 130 20.87 -19.78 59.22
N PHE A 131 20.53 -18.83 60.08
CA PHE A 131 20.38 -19.09 61.52
C PHE A 131 19.19 -20.02 61.78
N LEU A 132 18.03 -19.76 61.15
CA LEU A 132 16.86 -20.64 61.24
C LEU A 132 17.14 -22.05 60.70
N GLN A 133 17.90 -22.16 59.62
CA GLN A 133 18.33 -23.45 59.06
C GLN A 133 19.25 -24.20 60.04
N SER A 134 20.24 -23.52 60.62
CA SER A 134 21.15 -24.12 61.60
C SER A 134 20.42 -24.57 62.87
N GLU A 135 19.49 -23.77 63.39
CA GLU A 135 18.63 -24.16 64.51
C GLU A 135 17.77 -25.37 64.17
N PHE A 136 17.16 -25.39 62.97
CA PHE A 136 16.37 -26.52 62.50
C PHE A 136 17.21 -27.81 62.42
N GLU A 137 18.41 -27.75 61.85
CA GLU A 137 19.35 -28.88 61.81
C GLU A 137 19.75 -29.34 63.21
N ARG A 138 19.99 -28.40 64.14
CA ARG A 138 20.27 -28.70 65.54
C ARG A 138 19.12 -29.45 66.21
N TYR A 139 17.87 -28.97 66.08
CA TYR A 139 16.70 -29.64 66.63
C TYR A 139 16.48 -31.03 66.03
N LYS A 140 16.73 -31.19 64.72
CA LYS A 140 16.68 -32.49 64.05
C LYS A 140 17.71 -33.47 64.64
N LEU A 141 18.96 -33.03 64.80
CA LEU A 141 20.03 -33.84 65.39
C LEU A 141 19.72 -34.25 66.84
N LEU A 142 19.22 -33.31 67.67
CA LEU A 142 18.84 -33.61 69.06
C LEU A 142 17.74 -34.66 69.16
N LYS A 143 16.75 -34.58 68.26
CA LYS A 143 15.67 -35.56 68.17
C LYS A 143 16.19 -36.94 67.75
N GLU A 144 17.04 -37.00 66.72
CA GLU A 144 17.64 -38.26 66.25
C GLU A 144 18.50 -38.93 67.32
N LYS A 145 19.23 -38.14 68.13
CA LYS A 145 20.07 -38.64 69.22
C LYS A 145 19.31 -38.98 70.51
N ASN A 146 17.97 -38.96 70.51
CA ASN A 146 17.14 -39.12 71.72
C ASN A 146 17.60 -38.22 72.89
N ALA A 147 18.23 -37.09 72.58
CA ALA A 147 18.72 -36.09 73.52
C ALA A 147 17.72 -34.94 73.68
N THR A 148 16.52 -35.08 73.13
CA THR A 148 15.38 -34.23 73.45
C THR A 148 14.95 -34.51 74.88
N ALA A 149 14.86 -33.46 75.70
CA ALA A 149 14.33 -33.53 77.06
C ALA A 149 12.95 -34.19 77.02
N VAL A 150 12.89 -35.46 77.45
CA VAL A 150 11.66 -36.09 77.92
C VAL A 150 11.34 -35.37 79.22
N LYS A 151 10.57 -34.29 79.10
CA LYS A 151 9.94 -33.66 80.25
C LYS A 151 8.71 -34.52 80.58
N ASN A 152 8.63 -34.98 81.84
CA ASN A 152 7.41 -35.51 82.45
C ASN A 152 6.22 -34.58 82.21
#